data_AF-A0A7L4ZAX8-F1
#
_entry.id   AF-A0A7L4ZAX8-F1
#
_cell.length_a   1.000
_cell.length_b   1.000
_cell.length_c   1.000
_cell.angle_alpha   90.00
_cell.angle_beta   90.00
_cell.angle_gamma   90.00
#
_symmetry.space_group_name_H-M   'P 1'
#
loop_
_entity.id
_entity.type
_entity.pdbx_description
1 polymer ?
#
loop_
_entity_poly.entity_id
_entity_poly.type
_entity_poly.pdbx_seq_one_letter_code
_entity_poly.pdbx_strand_id
1 'polypeptide(L)'
;MTAQPVHQPAPPPSPAAAAQLRERISRHARAAHWLPAFERDWGYALETARQTFDLTPLHEAIREWSGRLDTAPAVAAFLAGGMDTSDGVPLEDVLGSRG
;
A
#
# COMPACT_ATOMS: atom_id res chain seq x y z
N MET A 1 3.99 24.07 -34.77
CA MET A 1 3.15 22.87 -34.64
C MET A 1 3.82 21.96 -33.62
N THR A 2 3.47 22.10 -32.34
CA THR A 2 4.07 21.33 -31.23
C THR A 2 3.22 20.09 -30.96
N ALA A 3 3.77 18.91 -31.22
CA ALA A 3 3.12 17.64 -30.89
C ALA A 3 3.02 17.52 -29.37
N GLN A 4 1.80 17.45 -28.84
CA GLN A 4 1.57 17.09 -27.44
C GLN A 4 2.02 15.64 -27.23
N PRO A 5 2.64 15.31 -26.08
CA PRO A 5 2.99 13.93 -25.78
C PRO A 5 1.70 13.11 -25.79
N VAL A 6 1.65 12.14 -26.70
CA VAL A 6 0.61 11.10 -26.70
C VAL A 6 0.62 10.50 -25.29
N HIS A 7 -0.50 10.62 -24.58
CA HIS A 7 -0.76 9.85 -23.37
C HIS A 7 -0.61 8.38 -23.74
N GLN A 8 0.57 7.82 -23.49
CA GLN A 8 0.79 6.41 -23.67
C GLN A 8 0.00 5.72 -22.55
N PRO A 9 -1.02 4.91 -22.87
CA PRO A 9 -1.76 4.20 -21.84
C PRO A 9 -0.77 3.36 -21.04
N ALA A 10 -0.91 3.40 -19.70
CA ALA A 10 -0.07 2.61 -18.82
C ALA A 10 -0.10 1.14 -19.29
N PRO A 11 1.06 0.47 -19.37
CA PRO A 11 1.11 -0.91 -19.85
C PRO A 11 0.14 -1.77 -19.05
N PRO A 12 -0.58 -2.71 -19.71
CA PRO A 12 -1.53 -3.58 -19.03
C PRO A 12 -0.84 -4.34 -17.90
N PRO A 13 -1.57 -4.71 -16.83
CA PRO A 13 -0.98 -5.32 -15.66
C PRO A 13 -0.49 -6.69 -16.09
N SER A 14 0.82 -6.78 -16.29
CA SER A 14 1.42 -8.04 -16.68
C SER A 14 1.48 -8.92 -15.42
N PRO A 15 1.31 -10.24 -15.53
CA PRO A 15 1.63 -11.16 -14.42
C PRO A 15 3.06 -10.93 -13.87
N ALA A 16 3.96 -10.37 -14.70
CA ALA A 16 5.25 -9.86 -14.29
C ALA A 16 5.19 -8.78 -13.18
N ALA A 17 4.21 -7.89 -13.17
CA ALA A 17 4.07 -6.86 -12.13
C ALA A 17 3.72 -7.48 -10.76
N ALA A 18 2.82 -8.46 -10.75
CA ALA A 18 2.47 -9.20 -9.53
C ALA A 18 3.66 -10.04 -9.03
N ALA A 19 4.40 -10.70 -9.93
CA ALA A 19 5.61 -11.44 -9.59
C ALA A 19 6.71 -10.54 -9.00
N GLN A 20 6.92 -9.35 -9.58
CA GLN A 20 7.86 -8.36 -9.06
C GLN A 20 7.43 -7.83 -7.68
N LEU A 21 6.13 -7.59 -7.46
CA LEU A 21 5.60 -7.23 -6.14
C LEU A 21 5.86 -8.32 -5.11
N ARG A 22 5.60 -9.58 -5.46
CA ARG A 22 5.87 -10.73 -4.60
C ARG A 22 7.35 -10.85 -4.22
N GLU A 23 8.25 -10.65 -5.18
CA GLU A 23 9.70 -10.61 -4.91
C GLU A 23 10.04 -9.48 -3.93
N ARG A 24 9.53 -8.26 -4.18
CA ARG A 24 9.75 -7.11 -3.29
C ARG A 24 9.24 -7.37 -1.87
N ILE A 25 8.05 -7.95 -1.73
CA ILE A 25 7.47 -8.31 -0.43
C ILE A 25 8.34 -9.35 0.27
N SER A 26 8.88 -10.34 -0.45
CA SER A 26 9.72 -11.40 0.13
C SER A 26 11.01 -10.88 0.76
N ARG A 27 11.54 -9.74 0.27
CA ARG A 27 12.74 -9.09 0.81
C ARG A 27 12.45 -8.11 1.95
N HIS A 28 11.18 -7.87 2.26
CA HIS A 28 10.78 -6.92 3.28
C HIS A 28 10.83 -7.54 4.68
N ALA A 29 11.15 -6.75 5.72
CA ALA A 29 11.21 -7.22 7.11
C ALA A 29 9.87 -7.83 7.62
N ARG A 30 8.75 -7.43 7.01
CA ARG A 30 7.40 -7.93 7.32
C ARG A 30 6.91 -9.03 6.39
N ALA A 31 7.79 -9.66 5.60
CA ALA A 31 7.44 -10.66 4.60
C ALA A 31 6.53 -11.77 5.16
N ALA A 32 6.81 -12.27 6.36
CA ALA A 32 6.03 -13.35 6.97
C ALA A 32 4.53 -13.02 7.14
N HIS A 33 4.20 -11.74 7.31
CA HIS A 33 2.81 -11.29 7.42
C HIS A 33 2.25 -10.80 6.08
N TRP A 34 3.08 -10.12 5.29
CA TRP A 34 2.64 -9.44 4.07
C TRP A 34 2.51 -10.36 2.87
N LEU A 35 3.34 -11.40 2.77
CA LEU A 35 3.29 -12.36 1.66
C LEU A 35 1.96 -13.14 1.62
N PRO A 36 1.49 -13.78 2.71
CA PRO A 36 0.20 -14.49 2.68
C PRO A 36 -0.99 -13.54 2.49
N ALA A 37 -0.91 -12.31 3.01
CA ALA A 37 -1.93 -11.29 2.81
C ALA A 37 -2.02 -10.86 1.33
N PHE A 38 -0.87 -10.66 0.67
CA PHE A 38 -0.81 -10.36 -0.75
C PHE A 38 -1.36 -11.49 -1.61
N GLU A 39 -1.00 -12.74 -1.33
CA GLU A 39 -1.50 -13.89 -2.09
C GLU A 39 -3.03 -14.04 -1.97
N ARG A 40 -3.59 -13.79 -0.79
CA ARG A 40 -5.04 -13.80 -0.57
C ARG A 40 -5.74 -12.70 -1.37
N ASP A 41 -5.24 -11.47 -1.29
CA ASP A 41 -5.79 -10.31 -1.97
C ASP A 41 -5.71 -10.46 -3.49
N TRP A 42 -4.56 -10.92 -3.99
CA TRP A 42 -4.35 -11.22 -5.40
C TRP A 42 -5.29 -12.32 -5.90
N GLY A 43 -5.48 -13.40 -5.12
CA GLY A 43 -6.43 -14.45 -5.44
C GLY A 43 -7.88 -13.96 -5.50
N TYR A 44 -8.28 -13.12 -4.55
CA TYR A 44 -9.61 -12.49 -4.54
C TYR A 44 -9.81 -11.61 -5.78
N ALA A 45 -8.84 -10.75 -6.10
CA ALA A 45 -8.92 -9.87 -7.27
C ALA A 45 -8.99 -10.65 -8.59
N LEU A 46 -8.29 -11.79 -8.71
CA LEU A 46 -8.37 -12.69 -9.86
C LEU A 46 -9.76 -13.32 -10.00
N GLU A 47 -10.34 -13.78 -8.90
CA GLU A 47 -11.68 -14.35 -8.89
C GLU A 47 -12.72 -13.28 -9.29
N THR A 48 -12.64 -12.09 -8.71
CA THR A 48 -13.52 -10.96 -9.06
C THR A 48 -13.38 -10.62 -10.53
N ALA A 49 -12.15 -10.47 -11.05
CA ALA A 49 -11.91 -10.17 -12.46
C ALA A 49 -12.49 -11.23 -13.39
N ARG A 50 -12.41 -12.51 -13.01
CA ARG A 50 -13.00 -13.61 -13.77
C ARG A 50 -14.53 -13.55 -13.78
N GLN A 51 -15.15 -13.15 -12.67
CA GLN A 51 -16.61 -13.08 -12.55
C GLN A 51 -17.18 -11.85 -13.27
N THR A 52 -16.48 -10.72 -13.24
CA THR A 52 -16.93 -9.45 -13.82
C THR A 52 -16.41 -9.23 -15.25
N PHE A 53 -15.46 -10.05 -15.70
CA PHE A 53 -14.69 -9.86 -16.95
C PHE A 53 -14.00 -8.49 -17.01
N ASP A 54 -13.62 -7.95 -15.85
CA ASP A 54 -13.01 -6.64 -15.70
C ASP A 54 -11.69 -6.73 -14.93
N LEU A 55 -10.65 -6.06 -15.42
CA LEU A 55 -9.30 -6.13 -14.83
C LEU A 55 -9.03 -5.04 -13.78
N THR A 56 -9.96 -4.11 -13.55
CA THR A 56 -9.86 -3.06 -12.52
C THR A 56 -9.46 -3.62 -11.14
N PRO A 57 -10.05 -4.71 -10.60
CA PRO A 57 -9.64 -5.22 -9.30
C PRO A 57 -8.16 -5.66 -9.25
N LEU A 58 -7.60 -6.17 -10.36
CA LEU A 58 -6.18 -6.52 -10.42
C LEU A 58 -5.29 -5.28 -10.43
N HIS A 59 -5.71 -4.22 -11.13
CA HIS A 59 -5.01 -2.93 -11.14
C HIS A 59 -5.01 -2.28 -9.77
N GLU A 60 -6.14 -2.30 -9.08
CA GLU A 60 -6.28 -1.76 -7.72
C GLU A 60 -5.39 -2.52 -6.74
N ALA A 61 -5.40 -3.86 -6.77
CA ALA A 61 -4.53 -4.67 -5.93
C ALA A 61 -3.04 -4.33 -6.15
N ILE A 62 -2.57 -4.26 -7.41
CA ILE A 62 -1.19 -3.87 -7.72
C ILE A 62 -0.87 -2.46 -7.20
N ARG A 63 -1.77 -1.51 -7.41
CA ARG A 63 -1.60 -0.11 -6.99
C ARG A 63 -1.50 -0.01 -5.47
N GLU A 64 -2.40 -0.68 -4.75
CA GLU A 64 -2.47 -0.61 -3.29
C GLU A 64 -1.24 -1.26 -2.64
N TRP A 65 -0.83 -2.43 -3.11
CA TRP A 65 0.38 -3.10 -2.62
C TRP A 65 1.66 -2.35 -2.97
N SER A 66 1.74 -1.74 -4.15
CA SER A 66 2.87 -0.88 -4.52
C SER A 66 2.97 0.33 -3.61
N GLY A 67 1.86 1.03 -3.35
CA GLY A 67 1.81 2.18 -2.44
C GLY A 67 2.14 1.80 -1.00
N ARG A 68 1.63 0.66 -0.52
CA ARG A 68 1.96 0.13 0.81
C ARG A 68 3.46 -0.13 0.97
N LEU A 69 4.13 -0.71 -0.04
CA LEU A 69 5.57 -0.95 0.00
C LEU A 69 6.40 0.34 -0.08
N ASP A 70 5.95 1.33 -0.87
CA ASP A 70 6.61 2.63 -0.99
C ASP A 70 6.52 3.44 0.32
N THR A 71 5.38 3.36 1.01
CA THR A 71 5.12 4.05 2.27
C THR A 71 5.69 3.32 3.49
N ALA A 72 5.97 2.02 3.37
CA ALA A 72 6.53 1.18 4.43
C ALA A 72 7.78 1.77 5.13
N PRO A 73 8.82 2.24 4.42
CA PRO A 73 9.99 2.86 5.06
C PRO A 73 9.64 4.15 5.80
N ALA A 74 8.74 4.99 5.26
CA ALA A 74 8.31 6.21 5.92
C ALA A 74 7.56 5.91 7.22
N VAL A 75 6.69 4.89 7.22
CA VAL A 75 5.98 4.42 8.42
C VAL A 75 6.96 3.79 9.42
N ALA A 76 7.93 3.01 8.96
CA ALA A 76 8.95 2.44 9.82
C ALA A 76 9.82 3.53 10.48
N ALA A 77 10.21 4.55 9.72
CA ALA A 77 10.94 5.72 10.23
C ALA A 77 10.10 6.55 11.20
N PHE A 78 8.80 6.71 10.94
CA PHE A 78 7.86 7.35 11.87
C PHE A 78 7.75 6.60 13.20
N LEU A 79 7.60 5.26 13.15
CA LEU A 79 7.54 4.41 14.34
C LEU A 79 8.87 4.39 15.10
N ALA A 80 10.00 4.33 14.38
CA ALA A 80 11.34 4.33 14.98
C ALA A 80 11.75 5.72 15.50
N GLY A 81 11.22 6.78 14.91
CA GLY A 81 11.47 8.17 15.28
C GLY A 81 10.85 8.58 16.61
N GLY A 82 10.17 7.65 17.30
CA GLY A 82 9.67 7.85 18.65
C GLY A 82 8.83 9.12 18.71
N MET A 83 7.61 9.09 18.15
CA MET A 83 6.58 9.91 18.78
C MET A 83 6.36 9.28 20.15
N ASP A 84 7.20 9.70 21.09
CA ASP A 84 7.02 9.51 22.51
C ASP A 84 5.60 10.01 22.80
N THR A 85 4.65 9.07 22.81
CA THR A 85 3.28 9.33 23.22
C THR A 85 3.21 9.30 24.76
N SER A 86 4.35 9.47 25.42
CA SER A 86 4.47 9.62 26.88
C SER A 86 4.54 11.09 27.28
N ASP A 87 4.85 12.02 26.36
CA ASP A 87 4.57 13.46 26.46
C ASP A 87 3.16 13.81 25.97
N GLY A 88 2.21 12.88 26.10
CA GLY A 88 0.80 13.20 25.98
C GLY A 88 0.41 14.07 27.18
N VAL A 89 0.25 15.37 26.98
CA VAL A 89 -0.34 16.25 28.00
C VAL A 89 -1.68 15.66 28.42
N PRO A 90 -1.90 15.33 29.70
CA PRO A 90 -3.15 14.73 30.13
C PRO A 90 -4.29 15.70 29.81
N LEU A 91 -5.41 15.16 29.30
CA LEU A 91 -6.55 15.96 28.81
C LEU A 91 -7.10 16.93 29.89
N GLU A 92 -6.87 16.61 31.17
CA GLU A 92 -7.18 17.46 32.33
C GLU A 92 -6.40 18.78 32.38
N ASP A 93 -5.17 18.82 31.85
CA ASP A 93 -4.33 20.02 31.79
C ASP A 93 -4.76 20.94 30.62
N VAL A 94 -5.20 20.35 29.50
CA VAL A 94 -5.75 21.07 28.34
C VAL A 94 -7.13 21.65 28.61
N LEU A 95 -7.97 20.94 29.38
CA LEU A 95 -9.34 21.37 29.66
C LEU A 95 -9.46 22.35 30.82
N GLY A 96 -8.35 22.72 31.47
CA GLY A 96 -8.22 23.78 32.46
C GLY A 96 -9.41 23.86 33.40
N SER A 97 -9.33 23.18 34.55
CA SER A 97 -10.31 23.21 35.65
C SER A 97 -11.30 24.37 35.53
N ARG A 98 -12.46 24.12 34.91
CA ARG A 98 -13.60 25.04 35.02
C ARG A 98 -14.07 24.96 36.47
N GLY A 99 -13.41 25.76 37.32
CA GLY A 99 -13.97 26.25 38.57
C GLY A 99 -15.01 27.32 38.29
#